data_AF-A0A965NGP6-F1
#
_entry.id   AF-A0A965NGP6-F1
#
_cell.length_a   1.000
_cell.length_b   1.000
_cell.length_c   1.000
_cell.angle_alpha   90.00
_cell.angle_beta   90.00
_cell.angle_gamma   90.00
#
_symmetry.space_group_name_H-M   'P 1'
#
loop_
_entity.id
_entity.type
_entity.pdbx_description
1 polymer ?
#
loop_
_entity_poly.entity_id
_entity_poly.type
_entity_poly.pdbx_seq_one_letter_code
_entity_poly.pdbx_strand_id
1 'polypeptide(L)'
;MAHHSAPTDMSAPFDKNHPFLAKLVDRRRLSSPASQKDTQHFSVSLSGSGLTYKCGDSLGVYPVNNPKAVDALLTAAGFSGNESITIPKDTSSMSLREALSKRLSLNAPTYKFVQCLHDRATDAGQKSDLASKLVEADAEKKKSWIEQREFVDLFTEYPSAKISAQELVVRYETNGRAREGVCSTYLADRARM
;
A
#
# COMPACT_ATOMS: atom_id res chain seq x y z
N MET A 1 -56.04 9.60 14.23
CA MET A 1 -54.75 9.12 14.76
C MET A 1 -54.09 8.26 13.70
N ALA A 2 -53.08 8.77 13.01
CA ALA A 2 -52.17 7.97 12.20
C ALA A 2 -50.85 8.77 12.10
N HIS A 3 -49.96 8.59 13.08
CA HIS A 3 -48.59 9.06 12.97
C HIS A 3 -47.83 8.04 12.12
N HIS A 4 -47.67 8.34 10.83
CA HIS A 4 -46.72 7.64 9.98
C HIS A 4 -45.32 8.09 10.40
N SER A 5 -44.66 7.30 11.24
CA SER A 5 -43.25 7.52 11.56
C SER A 5 -42.44 7.14 10.33
N ALA A 6 -41.72 8.11 9.76
CA ALA A 6 -40.77 7.85 8.69
C ALA A 6 -39.69 6.86 9.18
N PRO A 7 -39.19 5.96 8.31
CA PRO A 7 -38.09 5.09 8.69
C PRO A 7 -36.86 5.95 9.00
N THR A 8 -36.39 5.88 10.24
CA THR A 8 -35.12 6.46 10.67
C THR A 8 -34.02 5.81 9.83
N ASP A 9 -33.36 6.62 9.01
CA ASP A 9 -32.25 6.18 8.15
C ASP A 9 -31.06 5.81 9.04
N MET A 10 -30.99 4.54 9.44
CA MET A 10 -29.90 3.97 10.20
C MET A 10 -28.74 3.73 9.23
N SER A 11 -28.04 4.80 8.84
CA SER A 11 -26.75 4.65 8.15
C SER A 11 -25.86 3.76 9.02
N ALA A 12 -25.45 2.60 8.51
CA ALA A 12 -24.57 1.70 9.24
C ALA A 12 -23.32 2.49 9.70
N PRO A 13 -22.85 2.31 10.95
CA PRO A 13 -21.74 3.11 11.49
C PRO A 13 -20.39 2.86 10.80
N PHE A 14 -20.37 1.99 9.78
CA PHE A 14 -19.17 1.60 9.06
C PHE A 14 -19.33 1.91 7.57
N ASP A 15 -18.30 2.55 7.02
CA ASP A 15 -18.21 2.91 5.61
C ASP A 15 -16.75 2.80 5.12
N LYS A 16 -16.48 3.30 3.92
CA LYS A 16 -15.13 3.29 3.33
C LYS A 16 -14.09 4.12 4.10
N ASN A 17 -14.51 5.07 4.91
CA ASN A 17 -13.65 5.92 5.73
C ASN A 17 -13.55 5.40 7.17
N HIS A 18 -14.54 4.63 7.61
CA HIS A 18 -14.64 4.00 8.92
C HIS A 18 -14.92 2.49 8.76
N PRO A 19 -13.91 1.67 8.39
CA PRO A 19 -14.12 0.25 8.12
C PRO A 19 -14.41 -0.54 9.40
N PHE A 20 -15.25 -1.57 9.29
CA PHE A 20 -15.50 -2.51 10.37
C PHE A 20 -14.34 -3.52 10.52
N LEU A 21 -13.86 -3.71 11.75
CA LEU A 21 -12.86 -4.75 12.05
C LEU A 21 -13.54 -6.11 12.17
N ALA A 22 -13.83 -6.73 11.03
CA ALA A 22 -14.50 -8.02 10.96
C ALA A 22 -13.59 -9.16 11.43
N LYS A 23 -14.16 -10.08 12.24
CA LYS A 23 -13.45 -11.29 12.66
C LYS A 23 -13.37 -12.29 11.51
N LEU A 24 -12.19 -12.83 11.23
CA LEU A 24 -12.04 -13.98 10.34
C LEU A 24 -12.56 -15.25 11.04
N VAL A 25 -13.49 -15.95 10.38
CA VAL A 25 -14.22 -17.10 10.93
C VAL A 25 -13.78 -18.40 10.29
N ASP A 26 -13.51 -18.38 8.98
CA ASP A 26 -13.01 -19.53 8.23
C ASP A 26 -11.90 -19.09 7.28
N ARG A 27 -10.93 -19.99 7.13
CA ARG A 27 -9.88 -19.89 6.12
C ARG A 27 -9.51 -21.30 5.67
N ARG A 28 -9.53 -21.53 4.36
CA ARG A 28 -9.06 -22.79 3.79
C ARG A 28 -8.50 -22.63 2.40
N ARG A 29 -7.48 -23.43 2.09
CA ARG A 29 -6.95 -23.54 0.73
C ARG A 29 -7.98 -24.24 -0.16
N LEU A 30 -8.25 -23.64 -1.31
CA LEU A 30 -9.07 -24.22 -2.38
C LEU A 30 -8.22 -24.92 -3.45
N SER A 31 -6.98 -24.45 -3.66
CA SER A 31 -6.07 -25.11 -4.60
C SER A 31 -5.44 -26.36 -4.00
N SER A 32 -5.07 -27.31 -4.86
CA SER A 32 -4.38 -28.52 -4.42
C SER A 32 -2.98 -28.19 -3.89
N PRO A 33 -2.41 -29.00 -2.97
CA PRO A 33 -1.05 -28.79 -2.46
C PRO A 33 0.02 -28.67 -3.54
N ALA A 34 -0.11 -29.45 -4.62
CA ALA A 34 0.80 -29.46 -5.77
C ALA A 34 0.58 -28.27 -6.74
N SER A 35 -0.45 -27.45 -6.54
CA SER A 35 -0.70 -26.30 -7.40
C SER A 35 0.35 -25.21 -7.20
N GLN A 36 0.84 -24.63 -8.29
CA GLN A 36 1.68 -23.42 -8.26
C GLN A 36 0.92 -22.17 -7.82
N LYS A 37 -0.42 -22.20 -7.85
CA LYS A 37 -1.27 -21.10 -7.39
C LYS A 37 -1.81 -21.40 -6.00
N ASP A 38 -1.81 -20.42 -5.11
CA ASP A 38 -2.42 -20.51 -3.80
C ASP A 38 -3.77 -19.78 -3.79
N THR A 39 -4.85 -20.53 -4.01
CA THR A 39 -6.22 -19.99 -3.94
C THR A 39 -6.78 -20.27 -2.56
N GLN A 40 -7.22 -19.22 -1.86
CA GLN A 40 -7.70 -19.28 -0.49
C GLN A 40 -9.16 -18.81 -0.41
N HIS A 41 -9.96 -19.52 0.40
CA HIS A 41 -11.28 -19.11 0.83
C HIS A 41 -11.17 -18.41 2.18
N PHE A 42 -11.88 -17.30 2.35
CA PHE A 42 -11.97 -16.56 3.60
C PHE A 42 -13.44 -16.30 3.92
N SER A 43 -13.82 -16.40 5.20
CA SER A 43 -15.14 -15.96 5.68
C SER A 43 -14.96 -15.02 6.86
N VAL A 44 -15.65 -13.89 6.84
CA VAL A 44 -15.61 -12.88 7.89
C VAL A 44 -16.98 -12.72 8.54
N SER A 45 -17.01 -12.49 9.84
CA SER A 45 -18.24 -12.24 10.58
C SER A 45 -18.60 -10.75 10.50
N LEU A 46 -19.85 -10.47 10.14
CA LEU A 46 -20.46 -9.13 10.23
C LEU A 46 -21.26 -8.96 11.53
N SER A 47 -21.25 -9.95 12.43
CA SER A 47 -22.00 -9.90 13.68
C SER A 47 -21.58 -8.69 14.51
N GLY A 48 -22.57 -7.94 15.02
CA GLY A 48 -22.35 -6.72 15.80
C GLY A 48 -22.04 -5.47 14.98
N SER A 49 -21.87 -5.57 13.65
CA SER A 49 -21.59 -4.40 12.79
C SER A 49 -22.82 -3.62 12.33
N GLY A 50 -23.98 -4.28 12.28
CA GLY A 50 -25.18 -3.73 11.63
C GLY A 50 -25.10 -3.68 10.10
N LEU A 51 -23.99 -4.13 9.50
CA LEU A 51 -23.84 -4.22 8.04
C LEU A 51 -24.71 -5.35 7.48
N THR A 52 -25.25 -5.12 6.29
CA THR A 52 -25.93 -6.15 5.49
C THR A 52 -25.15 -6.39 4.20
N TYR A 53 -25.23 -7.61 3.68
CA TYR A 53 -24.57 -8.00 2.45
C TYR A 53 -25.52 -8.86 1.61
N LYS A 54 -25.59 -8.58 0.32
CA LYS A 54 -26.34 -9.34 -0.68
C LYS A 54 -25.39 -9.93 -1.71
N CYS A 55 -25.80 -11.04 -2.32
CA CYS A 55 -25.06 -11.63 -3.42
C CYS A 55 -24.91 -10.60 -4.56
N GLY A 56 -23.66 -10.32 -4.94
CA GLY A 56 -23.32 -9.28 -5.91
C GLY A 56 -22.70 -8.02 -5.29
N ASP A 57 -22.82 -7.84 -3.96
CA ASP A 57 -22.14 -6.73 -3.27
C ASP A 57 -20.62 -6.93 -3.25
N SER A 58 -19.88 -5.84 -3.11
CA SER A 58 -18.41 -5.86 -2.97
C SER A 58 -18.00 -5.73 -1.50
N LEU A 59 -16.99 -6.50 -1.09
CA LEU A 59 -16.33 -6.34 0.21
C LEU A 59 -15.03 -5.54 0.05
N GLY A 60 -14.95 -4.36 0.66
CA GLY A 60 -13.71 -3.59 0.75
C GLY A 60 -12.79 -4.14 1.83
N VAL A 61 -11.54 -4.46 1.48
CA VAL A 61 -10.51 -4.89 2.42
C VAL A 61 -9.41 -3.83 2.50
N TYR A 62 -9.04 -3.48 3.73
CA TYR A 62 -7.99 -2.50 4.02
C TYR A 62 -6.75 -3.23 4.55
N PRO A 63 -5.80 -3.63 3.69
CA PRO A 63 -4.62 -4.34 4.12
C PRO A 63 -3.65 -3.43 4.88
N VAL A 64 -2.76 -4.06 5.63
CA VAL A 64 -1.59 -3.42 6.22
C VAL A 64 -0.33 -4.08 5.64
N ASN A 65 0.70 -3.28 5.40
CA ASN A 65 1.96 -3.79 4.88
C ASN A 65 2.70 -4.65 5.91
N ASN A 66 3.60 -5.50 5.42
CA ASN A 66 4.47 -6.31 6.26
C ASN A 66 5.38 -5.41 7.12
N PRO A 67 5.35 -5.48 8.46
CA PRO A 67 6.23 -4.72 9.32
C PRO A 67 7.70 -4.88 8.95
N LYS A 68 8.13 -6.07 8.54
CA LYS A 68 9.50 -6.31 8.10
C LYS A 68 9.85 -5.55 6.82
N ALA A 69 8.91 -5.43 5.88
CA ALA A 69 9.12 -4.65 4.66
C ALA A 69 9.15 -3.14 4.96
N VAL A 70 8.29 -2.68 5.88
CA VAL A 70 8.34 -1.30 6.39
C VAL A 70 9.69 -1.01 7.05
N ASP A 71 10.18 -1.91 7.90
CA ASP A 71 11.48 -1.78 8.57
C ASP A 71 12.64 -1.77 7.57
N ALA A 72 12.60 -2.64 6.57
CA ALA A 72 13.62 -2.70 5.52
C ALA A 72 13.66 -1.41 4.71
N LEU A 73 12.51 -0.87 4.31
CA LEU A 73 12.44 0.39 3.59
C LEU A 73 12.93 1.57 4.44
N LEU A 74 12.48 1.66 5.70
CA LEU A 74 12.94 2.71 6.63
C LEU A 74 14.45 2.64 6.81
N THR A 75 15.01 1.45 7.00
CA THR A 75 16.45 1.24 7.15
C THR A 75 17.21 1.65 5.89
N ALA A 76 16.78 1.20 4.71
CA ALA A 76 17.43 1.52 3.45
C ALA A 76 17.40 3.04 3.15
N ALA A 77 16.28 3.69 3.45
CA ALA A 77 16.11 5.13 3.27
C ALA A 77 16.78 5.97 4.38
N GLY A 78 17.22 5.35 5.48
CA GLY A 78 17.87 6.02 6.61
C GLY A 78 16.91 6.76 7.55
N PHE A 79 15.67 6.29 7.68
CA PHE A 79 14.65 6.87 8.56
C PHE A 79 14.42 6.04 9.83
N SER A 80 14.09 6.72 10.92
CA SER A 80 13.66 6.09 12.17
C SER A 80 12.22 5.56 12.10
N GLY A 81 11.40 6.16 11.24
CA GLY A 81 9.96 5.93 11.15
C GLY A 81 9.13 6.87 12.03
N ASN A 82 9.75 7.65 12.92
CA ASN A 82 9.08 8.60 13.81
C ASN A 82 8.92 10.00 13.19
N GLU A 83 9.49 10.22 12.00
CA GLU A 83 9.40 11.49 11.29
C GLU A 83 7.93 11.83 11.07
N SER A 84 7.55 13.05 11.46
CA SER A 84 6.19 13.55 11.24
C SER A 84 6.03 13.93 9.77
N ILE A 85 5.04 13.33 9.12
CA ILE A 85 4.69 13.60 7.72
C ILE A 85 3.20 13.92 7.59
N THR A 86 2.83 14.48 6.44
CA THR A 86 1.43 14.67 6.04
C THR A 86 1.20 14.08 4.67
N ILE A 87 0.15 13.27 4.51
CA ILE A 87 -0.26 12.74 3.20
C ILE A 87 -1.26 13.70 2.57
N PRO A 88 -1.09 14.10 1.29
CA PRO A 88 -2.09 14.91 0.58
C PRO A 88 -3.45 14.20 0.59
N LYS A 89 -4.44 14.75 1.32
CA LYS A 89 -5.82 14.27 1.61
C LYS A 89 -6.09 13.77 3.03
N ASP A 90 -5.06 13.48 3.83
CA ASP A 90 -5.24 13.31 5.28
C ASP A 90 -5.06 14.68 5.96
N THR A 91 -5.97 15.03 6.89
CA THR A 91 -5.94 16.33 7.59
C THR A 91 -5.00 16.36 8.80
N SER A 92 -4.55 15.19 9.27
CA SER A 92 -3.68 15.05 10.44
C SER A 92 -2.30 14.56 10.06
N SER A 93 -1.27 15.13 10.68
CA SER A 93 0.09 14.58 10.63
C SER A 93 0.14 13.20 11.27
N MET A 94 0.97 12.31 10.74
CA MET A 94 1.23 10.98 11.30
C MET A 94 2.72 10.65 11.20
N SER A 95 3.13 9.57 11.87
CA SER A 95 4.50 9.06 11.72
C SER A 95 4.70 8.45 10.32
N LEU A 96 5.91 8.56 9.78
CA LEU A 96 6.28 7.91 8.52
C LEU A 96 6.00 6.39 8.58
N ARG A 97 6.28 5.74 9.70
CA ARG A 97 5.98 4.32 9.93
C ARG A 97 4.49 4.02 9.79
N GLU A 98 3.62 4.83 10.38
CA GLU A 98 2.18 4.63 10.27
C GLU A 98 1.70 4.75 8.82
N ALA A 99 2.20 5.76 8.10
CA ALA A 99 1.89 5.95 6.69
C ALA A 99 2.32 4.77 5.83
N LEU A 100 3.58 4.33 5.96
CA LEU A 100 4.11 3.16 5.25
C LEU A 100 3.41 1.86 5.67
N SER A 101 2.85 1.78 6.87
CA SER A 101 2.17 0.56 7.33
C SER A 101 0.73 0.45 6.81
N LYS A 102 -0.01 1.56 6.72
CA LYS A 102 -1.48 1.54 6.56
C LYS A 102 -2.02 2.38 5.40
N ARG A 103 -1.24 3.34 4.90
CA ARG A 103 -1.72 4.37 3.96
C ARG A 103 -1.08 4.28 2.59
N LEU A 104 0.16 3.82 2.50
CA LEU A 104 0.98 3.85 1.29
C LEU A 104 1.30 2.44 0.76
N SER A 105 1.54 2.35 -0.54
CA SER A 105 2.09 1.17 -1.21
C SER A 105 3.61 1.15 -1.04
N LEU A 106 4.21 -0.01 -0.72
CA LEU A 106 5.68 -0.17 -0.65
C LEU A 106 6.29 -0.66 -1.97
N ASN A 107 5.45 -0.87 -2.97
CA ASN A 107 5.76 -1.49 -4.23
C ASN A 107 5.38 -0.55 -5.38
N ALA A 108 5.92 -0.85 -6.57
CA ALA A 108 5.74 -0.09 -7.81
C ALA A 108 6.27 1.36 -7.75
N PRO A 109 7.60 1.56 -7.62
CA PRO A 109 8.21 2.87 -7.82
C PRO A 109 7.88 3.45 -9.20
N THR A 110 7.87 4.78 -9.27
CA THR A 110 7.59 5.51 -10.50
C THR A 110 8.85 6.21 -11.00
N TYR A 111 8.92 6.51 -12.29
CA TYR A 111 10.01 7.32 -12.83
C TYR A 111 10.07 8.75 -12.25
N LYS A 112 8.97 9.27 -11.70
CA LYS A 112 8.99 10.52 -10.92
C LYS A 112 9.74 10.38 -9.60
N PHE A 113 9.74 9.18 -9.01
CA PHE A 113 10.54 8.86 -7.84
C PHE A 113 12.01 8.66 -8.22
N VAL A 114 12.29 7.98 -9.34
CA VAL A 114 13.66 7.87 -9.89
C VAL A 114 14.27 9.25 -10.15
N GLN A 115 13.49 10.19 -10.71
CA GLN A 115 13.91 11.58 -10.86
C GLN A 115 14.22 12.24 -9.51
N CYS A 116 13.38 12.00 -8.49
CA CYS A 116 13.62 12.51 -7.14
C CYS A 116 14.95 12.01 -6.56
N LEU A 117 15.29 10.73 -6.78
CA LEU A 117 16.57 10.17 -6.37
C LEU A 117 17.73 10.81 -7.15
N HIS A 118 17.59 10.95 -8.47
CA HIS A 118 18.60 11.61 -9.32
C HIS A 118 18.92 13.03 -8.82
N ASP A 119 17.88 13.80 -8.49
CA ASP A 119 18.03 15.18 -8.04
C ASP A 119 18.74 15.29 -6.68
N ARG A 120 18.72 14.21 -5.88
CA ARG A 120 19.31 14.14 -4.54
C ARG A 120 20.55 13.29 -4.42
N ALA A 121 20.91 12.56 -5.47
CA ALA A 121 22.15 11.79 -5.53
C ALA A 121 23.35 12.74 -5.47
N THR A 122 24.24 12.50 -4.52
CA THR A 122 25.49 13.25 -4.35
C THR A 122 26.68 12.55 -5.01
N ASP A 123 26.60 11.24 -5.22
CA ASP A 123 27.61 10.48 -5.94
C ASP A 123 27.44 10.68 -7.46
N ALA A 124 28.52 11.06 -8.14
CA ALA A 124 28.48 11.36 -9.57
C ALA A 124 28.16 10.12 -10.42
N GLY A 125 28.63 8.94 -10.00
CA GLY A 125 28.37 7.68 -10.70
C GLY A 125 26.90 7.28 -10.62
N GLN A 126 26.33 7.28 -9.42
CA GLN A 126 24.91 7.02 -9.17
C GLN A 126 24.01 8.03 -9.90
N LYS A 127 24.38 9.31 -9.88
CA LYS A 127 23.64 10.35 -10.58
C LYS A 127 23.64 10.13 -12.09
N SER A 128 24.80 9.80 -12.67
CA SER A 128 24.92 9.47 -14.09
C SER A 128 24.12 8.20 -14.45
N ASP A 129 24.14 7.17 -13.61
CA ASP A 129 23.38 5.95 -13.86
C ASP A 129 21.87 6.21 -13.81
N LEU A 130 21.36 6.92 -12.79
CA LEU A 130 19.96 7.32 -12.70
C LEU A 130 19.53 8.18 -13.90
N ALA A 131 20.38 9.12 -14.34
CA ALA A 131 20.13 9.91 -15.54
C ALA A 131 19.96 9.02 -16.78
N SER A 132 20.80 7.98 -16.93
CA SER A 132 20.67 7.02 -18.04
C SER A 132 19.31 6.29 -18.04
N LYS A 133 18.79 5.90 -16.85
CA LYS A 133 17.48 5.23 -16.75
C LYS A 133 16.33 6.18 -17.08
N LEU A 134 16.47 7.46 -16.72
CA LEU A 134 15.46 8.49 -16.98
C LEU A 134 15.32 8.80 -18.48
N VAL A 135 16.43 8.75 -19.24
CA VAL A 135 16.44 9.03 -20.68
C VAL A 135 16.40 7.79 -21.58
N GLU A 136 16.24 6.59 -20.99
CA GLU A 136 16.08 5.35 -21.76
C GLU A 136 14.96 5.52 -22.80
N ALA A 137 15.32 5.27 -24.06
CA ALA A 137 14.48 5.47 -25.24
C ALA A 137 13.65 4.21 -25.56
N ASP A 138 14.16 3.04 -25.20
CA ASP A 138 13.44 1.77 -25.31
C ASP A 138 12.40 1.68 -24.18
N ALA A 139 11.13 1.91 -24.56
CA ALA A 139 10.02 1.95 -23.62
C ALA A 139 9.85 0.63 -22.84
N GLU A 140 10.15 -0.52 -23.47
CA GLU A 140 10.00 -1.82 -22.81
C GLU A 140 11.13 -2.06 -21.82
N LYS A 141 12.37 -1.72 -22.17
CA LYS A 141 13.49 -1.78 -21.21
C LYS A 141 13.27 -0.85 -20.04
N LYS A 142 12.80 0.37 -20.30
CA LYS A 142 12.48 1.37 -19.29
C LYS A 142 11.41 0.84 -18.32
N LYS A 143 10.31 0.33 -18.87
CA LYS A 143 9.22 -0.25 -18.07
C LYS A 143 9.71 -1.47 -17.27
N SER A 144 10.41 -2.41 -17.91
CA SER A 144 10.89 -3.63 -17.25
C SER A 144 11.86 -3.32 -16.11
N TRP A 145 12.74 -2.33 -16.27
CA TRP A 145 13.71 -1.94 -15.24
C TRP A 145 13.05 -1.50 -13.93
N ILE A 146 11.97 -0.71 -14.01
CA ILE A 146 11.27 -0.21 -12.83
C ILE A 146 10.31 -1.25 -12.24
N GLU A 147 9.70 -2.11 -13.06
CA GLU A 147 8.78 -3.18 -12.60
C GLU A 147 9.49 -4.27 -11.79
N GLN A 148 10.80 -4.42 -11.98
CA GLN A 148 11.64 -5.39 -11.25
C GLN A 148 12.16 -4.86 -9.90
N ARG A 149 11.78 -3.64 -9.50
CA ARG A 149 12.31 -2.98 -8.31
C ARG A 149 11.20 -2.54 -7.37
N GLU A 150 11.47 -2.60 -6.08
CA GLU A 150 10.73 -1.93 -5.03
C GLU A 150 11.46 -0.68 -4.55
N PHE A 151 10.84 0.13 -3.68
CA PHE A 151 11.49 1.32 -3.13
C PHE A 151 12.76 0.97 -2.34
N VAL A 152 12.72 -0.14 -1.62
CA VAL A 152 13.86 -0.62 -0.82
C VAL A 152 15.07 -0.91 -1.71
N ASP A 153 14.86 -1.47 -2.90
CA ASP A 153 15.93 -1.75 -3.86
C ASP A 153 16.56 -0.44 -4.34
N LEU A 154 15.74 0.54 -4.72
CA LEU A 154 16.24 1.84 -5.19
C LEU A 154 17.06 2.58 -4.12
N PHE A 155 16.66 2.54 -2.85
CA PHE A 155 17.46 3.13 -1.78
C PHE A 155 18.76 2.37 -1.50
N THR A 156 18.74 1.05 -1.71
CA THR A 156 19.92 0.20 -1.54
C THR A 156 20.91 0.37 -2.70
N GLU A 157 20.42 0.49 -3.93
CA GLU A 157 21.21 0.72 -5.15
C GLU A 157 21.78 2.15 -5.20
N TYR A 158 21.03 3.13 -4.72
CA TYR A 158 21.37 4.55 -4.79
C TYR A 158 21.48 5.23 -3.41
N PRO A 159 22.36 4.76 -2.50
CA PRO A 159 22.42 5.23 -1.12
C PRO A 159 22.87 6.69 -0.97
N SER A 160 23.46 7.30 -2.01
CA SER A 160 23.82 8.72 -2.02
C SER A 160 22.62 9.66 -2.17
N ALA A 161 21.48 9.14 -2.63
CA ALA A 161 20.26 9.92 -2.80
C ALA A 161 19.53 10.10 -1.46
N LYS A 162 19.86 11.17 -0.73
CA LYS A 162 19.21 11.51 0.54
C LYS A 162 17.98 12.37 0.30
N ILE A 163 16.79 11.77 0.45
CA ILE A 163 15.51 12.48 0.40
C ILE A 163 14.98 12.74 1.81
N SER A 164 14.04 13.67 1.96
CA SER A 164 13.32 13.85 3.22
C SER A 164 12.17 12.85 3.36
N ALA A 165 11.71 12.62 4.60
CA ALA A 165 10.55 11.77 4.87
C ALA A 165 9.28 12.28 4.15
N GLN A 166 9.12 13.60 4.02
CA GLN A 166 7.98 14.18 3.31
C GLN A 166 8.04 13.89 1.80
N GLU A 167 9.22 13.87 1.20
CA GLU A 167 9.39 13.53 -0.22
C GLU A 167 9.15 12.04 -0.50
N LEU A 168 9.42 11.19 0.50
CA LEU A 168 9.02 9.79 0.52
C LEU A 168 7.50 9.61 0.65
N VAL A 169 6.67 10.63 0.82
CA VAL A 169 5.20 10.44 0.87
C VAL A 169 4.43 11.27 -0.16
N VAL A 170 4.92 12.47 -0.53
CA VAL A 170 4.20 13.42 -1.40
C VAL A 170 4.01 12.91 -2.83
N ARG A 171 4.90 12.05 -3.35
CA ARG A 171 4.83 11.60 -4.75
C ARG A 171 4.18 10.22 -4.93
N TYR A 172 3.67 9.63 -3.85
CA TYR A 172 2.95 8.37 -3.87
C TYR A 172 1.45 8.58 -4.05
N GLU A 173 1.07 9.20 -5.18
CA GLU A 173 -0.29 9.06 -5.67
C GLU A 173 -0.35 7.88 -6.65
N THR A 174 -1.04 6.82 -6.25
CA THR A 174 -1.47 5.78 -7.19
C THR A 174 -2.66 6.33 -8.01
N ASN A 175 -2.35 7.04 -9.10
CA ASN A 175 -3.20 7.24 -10.28
C ASN A 175 -4.69 7.63 -10.09
N GLY A 176 -5.09 8.41 -9.08
CA GLY A 176 -6.47 8.92 -8.98
C GLY A 176 -7.58 7.85 -9.10
N ARG A 177 -7.24 6.57 -8.91
CA ARG A 177 -8.11 5.41 -9.09
C ARG A 177 -8.23 4.67 -7.78
N ALA A 178 -9.42 4.12 -7.55
CA ALA A 178 -9.70 3.25 -6.41
C ALA A 178 -8.75 2.04 -6.44
N ARG A 179 -8.27 1.68 -5.24
CA ARG A 179 -7.23 0.69 -4.97
C ARG A 179 -7.53 -0.64 -5.65
N GLU A 180 -6.61 -1.12 -6.48
CA GLU A 180 -6.41 -2.56 -6.67
C GLU A 180 -5.30 -2.96 -5.69
N GLY A 181 -5.73 -3.32 -4.48
CA GLY A 181 -4.81 -3.73 -3.42
C GLY A 181 -4.04 -4.97 -3.83
N VAL A 182 -2.71 -4.89 -3.87
CA VAL A 182 -1.84 -6.06 -3.99
C VAL A 182 -1.04 -6.21 -2.71
N CYS A 183 -1.69 -6.83 -1.72
CA CYS A 183 -1.05 -7.47 -0.58
C CYS A 183 -1.10 -8.99 -0.84
N SER A 184 -0.36 -9.47 -1.85
CA SER A 184 -0.50 -10.88 -2.24
C SER A 184 0.23 -11.84 -1.29
N THR A 185 1.40 -11.47 -0.75
CA THR A 185 2.20 -12.38 0.09
C THR A 185 1.95 -12.20 1.59
N TYR A 186 1.99 -10.97 2.11
CA TYR A 186 1.89 -10.75 3.57
C TYR A 186 0.51 -11.09 4.17
N LEU A 187 -0.58 -10.79 3.47
CA LEU A 187 -1.92 -11.20 3.91
C LEU A 187 -2.05 -12.74 3.89
N ALA A 188 -1.50 -13.39 2.85
CA ALA A 188 -1.47 -14.85 2.75
C ALA A 188 -0.62 -15.50 3.85
N ASP A 189 0.51 -14.88 4.23
CA ASP A 189 1.41 -15.35 5.28
C ASP A 189 0.78 -15.20 6.68
N ARG A 190 0.16 -14.05 6.99
CA ARG A 190 -0.56 -13.86 8.27
C ARG A 190 -1.75 -14.79 8.44
N ALA A 191 -2.32 -15.21 7.32
CA ALA A 191 -3.45 -16.10 7.35
C ALA A 191 -3.03 -17.54 7.74
N ARG A 192 -1.73 -17.90 7.66
CA ARG A 192 -1.14 -19.17 8.15
C ARG A 192 -1.15 -19.20 9.69
N MET A 193 -2.33 -19.41 10.27
CA MET A 193 -2.50 -19.99 11.61
C MET A 193 -2.71 -21.49 11.47
#